data_AF-A0A251VRE8-F1
#
_entry.id   AF-A0A251VRE8-F1
#
_cell.length_a   1.000
_cell.length_b   1.000
_cell.length_c   1.000
_cell.angle_alpha   90.00
_cell.angle_beta   90.00
_cell.angle_gamma   90.00
#
_symmetry.space_group_name_H-M   'P 1'
#
loop_
_entity.id
_entity.type
_entity.pdbx_description
1 polymer ?
#
loop_
_entity_poly.entity_id
_entity_poly.type
_entity_poly.pdbx_seq_one_letter_code
_entity_poly.pdbx_strand_id
1 'polypeptide(L)'
;MEEEITGETSDGVGQQYTAEQPPLVVEGRRKKKLKVMVALDESDVSLYALKWTLQNLFKNPTGEHVRAVEPDPEQGMVTVVHVVQPFELYTFPAEPSMYASAAMVESVRKAQQQNAEQLLSRAFQLCKETKVKSETLILEGNPKEMLCQAVEEMHFDLLVVGSRGLGAIKRALLGSISDFCAHHSRCPILIVKPPHK
;
A
#
# COMPACT_ATOMS: atom_id res chain seq x y z
N MET A 1 -33.99 -79.68 -7.18
CA MET A 1 -34.28 -80.17 -5.82
C MET A 1 -33.49 -79.26 -4.91
N GLU A 2 -34.04 -78.29 -4.20
CA GLU A 2 -35.43 -77.94 -3.88
C GLU A 2 -35.54 -76.41 -3.79
N GLU A 3 -36.72 -75.89 -4.11
CA GLU A 3 -37.14 -74.51 -3.87
C GLU A 3 -37.42 -74.30 -2.38
N GLU A 4 -37.23 -73.08 -1.89
CA GLU A 4 -38.19 -72.50 -0.94
C GLU A 4 -38.33 -70.99 -1.20
N ILE A 5 -39.57 -70.59 -1.44
CA ILE A 5 -40.05 -69.26 -1.77
C ILE A 5 -40.81 -68.73 -0.56
N THR A 6 -40.45 -67.53 -0.08
CA THR A 6 -41.35 -66.56 0.60
C THR A 6 -40.64 -65.20 0.49
N GLY A 7 -41.17 -64.08 0.02
CA GLY A 7 -42.53 -63.56 -0.01
C GLY A 7 -42.48 -62.12 0.53
N GLU A 8 -43.09 -61.18 -0.19
CA GLU A 8 -43.61 -59.87 0.26
C GLU A 8 -42.71 -58.60 0.29
N THR A 9 -42.93 -57.77 -0.76
CA THR A 9 -43.24 -56.33 -0.79
C THR A 9 -42.61 -55.35 0.21
N SER A 10 -41.98 -54.29 -0.30
CA SER A 10 -42.37 -52.91 0.04
C SER A 10 -41.70 -51.88 -0.87
N ASP A 11 -42.51 -50.99 -1.43
CA ASP A 11 -42.14 -49.76 -2.10
C ASP A 11 -41.10 -48.94 -1.31
N GLY A 12 -39.98 -48.63 -1.96
CA GLY A 12 -38.92 -47.78 -1.40
C GLY A 12 -38.58 -46.67 -2.36
N VAL A 13 -39.40 -45.62 -2.36
CA VAL A 13 -39.15 -44.34 -3.04
C VAL A 13 -37.77 -43.83 -2.63
N GLY A 14 -36.88 -43.67 -3.61
CA GLY A 14 -35.58 -43.04 -3.42
C GLY A 14 -35.76 -41.57 -3.04
N GLN A 15 -35.71 -41.26 -1.74
CA GLN A 15 -35.66 -39.90 -1.24
C GLN A 15 -34.25 -39.34 -1.48
N GLN A 16 -34.10 -38.58 -2.57
CA GLN A 16 -32.96 -37.67 -2.74
C GLN A 16 -33.03 -36.59 -1.66
N TYR A 17 -32.14 -36.66 -0.68
CA TYR A 17 -31.87 -35.55 0.23
C TYR A 17 -31.11 -34.46 -0.52
N THR A 18 -31.83 -33.53 -1.15
CA THR A 18 -31.26 -32.22 -1.52
C THR A 18 -31.17 -31.40 -0.24
N ALA A 19 -30.00 -31.37 0.38
CA ALA A 19 -29.71 -30.38 1.41
C ALA A 19 -29.65 -29.00 0.75
N GLU A 20 -30.77 -28.28 0.72
CA GLU A 20 -30.80 -26.86 0.41
C GLU A 20 -30.00 -26.13 1.50
N GLN A 21 -28.75 -25.76 1.17
CA GLN A 21 -28.00 -24.84 2.01
C GLN A 21 -28.74 -23.50 2.01
N PRO A 22 -29.12 -22.94 3.17
CA PRO A 22 -29.75 -21.64 3.21
C PRO A 22 -28.79 -20.61 2.59
N PRO A 23 -29.30 -19.63 1.83
CA PRO A 23 -28.46 -18.62 1.22
C PRO A 23 -27.69 -17.90 2.32
N LEU A 24 -26.36 -17.81 2.15
CA LEU A 24 -25.50 -16.99 3.00
C LEU A 24 -26.05 -15.56 2.99
N VAL A 25 -26.75 -15.18 4.05
CA VAL A 25 -27.14 -13.80 4.30
C VAL A 25 -25.85 -13.06 4.62
N VAL A 26 -25.26 -12.45 3.59
CA VAL A 26 -24.14 -11.52 3.77
C VAL A 26 -24.75 -10.26 4.37
N GLU A 27 -24.79 -10.18 5.70
CA GLU A 27 -25.09 -8.94 6.40
C GLU A 27 -24.22 -7.83 5.80
N GLY A 28 -24.86 -6.72 5.42
CA GLY A 28 -24.21 -5.58 4.77
C GLY A 28 -23.07 -5.06 5.63
N ARG A 29 -21.86 -5.54 5.36
CA ARG A 29 -20.64 -5.11 6.05
C ARG A 29 -20.49 -3.62 5.77
N ARG A 30 -20.68 -2.78 6.80
CA ARG A 30 -20.39 -1.34 6.70
C ARG A 30 -18.97 -1.22 6.15
N LYS A 31 -18.81 -0.67 4.94
CA LYS A 31 -17.49 -0.54 4.31
C LYS A 31 -16.58 0.24 5.27
N LYS A 32 -15.56 -0.42 5.81
CA LYS A 32 -14.52 0.25 6.61
C LYS A 32 -13.88 1.33 5.73
N LYS A 33 -13.71 2.53 6.25
CA LYS A 33 -12.98 3.60 5.55
C LYS A 33 -11.54 3.16 5.41
N LEU A 34 -11.08 2.99 4.17
CA LEU A 34 -9.74 2.49 3.87
C LEU A 34 -8.70 3.57 4.20
N LYS A 35 -7.77 3.28 5.11
CA LYS A 35 -6.58 4.11 5.36
C LYS A 35 -5.41 3.60 4.54
N VAL A 36 -5.04 4.34 3.50
CA VAL A 36 -3.96 3.95 2.59
C VAL A 36 -2.72 4.79 2.89
N MET A 37 -1.59 4.12 3.11
CA MET A 37 -0.28 4.76 3.18
C MET A 37 0.40 4.66 1.82
N VAL A 38 0.90 5.75 1.26
CA VAL A 38 1.68 5.74 0.00
C VAL A 38 3.08 6.24 0.30
N ALA A 39 4.09 5.38 0.15
CA ALA A 39 5.49 5.77 0.34
C ALA A 39 6.03 6.46 -0.92
N LEU A 40 6.60 7.65 -0.74
CA LEU A 40 7.26 8.42 -1.79
C LEU A 40 8.75 8.63 -1.51
N ASP A 41 9.51 8.51 -2.58
CA ASP A 41 10.89 8.95 -2.71
C ASP A 41 11.00 9.90 -3.92
N GLU A 42 12.20 10.33 -4.28
CA GLU A 42 12.38 11.24 -5.43
C GLU A 42 12.25 10.53 -6.80
N SER A 43 11.80 9.27 -6.84
CA SER A 43 11.68 8.52 -8.10
C SER A 43 10.33 8.72 -8.80
N ASP A 44 10.34 8.70 -10.13
CA ASP A 44 9.11 8.74 -10.93
C ASP A 44 8.19 7.52 -10.66
N VAL A 45 8.78 6.40 -10.22
CA VAL A 45 8.06 5.16 -9.95
C VAL A 45 7.17 5.29 -8.71
N SER A 46 7.66 5.95 -7.66
CA SER A 46 6.85 6.20 -6.46
C SER A 46 5.77 7.26 -6.72
N LEU A 47 6.08 8.31 -7.48
CA LEU A 47 5.08 9.29 -7.91
C LEU A 47 3.99 8.65 -8.79
N TYR A 48 4.37 7.73 -9.68
CA TYR A 48 3.41 6.93 -10.44
C TYR A 48 2.53 6.06 -9.53
N ALA A 49 3.10 5.46 -8.48
CA ALA A 49 2.34 4.67 -7.51
C ALA A 49 1.26 5.51 -6.79
N LEU A 50 1.57 6.76 -6.42
CA LEU A 50 0.58 7.70 -5.89
C LEU A 50 -0.53 7.99 -6.91
N LYS A 51 -0.17 8.31 -8.16
CA LYS A 51 -1.14 8.57 -9.23
C LYS A 51 -2.07 7.38 -9.43
N TRP A 52 -1.50 6.19 -9.53
CA TRP A 52 -2.26 4.97 -9.67
C TRP A 52 -3.22 4.77 -8.49
N THR A 53 -2.75 4.99 -7.27
CA THR A 53 -3.53 4.84 -6.04
C THR A 53 -4.77 5.72 -6.06
N LEU A 54 -4.58 7.02 -6.29
CA LEU A 54 -5.67 8.00 -6.32
C LEU A 54 -6.68 7.71 -7.43
N GLN A 55 -6.20 7.18 -8.56
CA GLN A 55 -7.03 6.88 -9.72
C GLN A 55 -7.79 5.54 -9.63
N ASN A 56 -7.39 4.60 -8.77
CA ASN A 56 -7.94 3.25 -8.81
C ASN A 56 -8.57 2.79 -7.49
N LEU A 57 -8.11 3.27 -6.33
CA LEU A 57 -8.60 2.77 -5.04
C LEU A 57 -9.84 3.48 -4.51
N PHE A 58 -10.08 4.73 -4.92
CA PHE A 58 -11.13 5.58 -4.35
C PHE A 58 -12.27 5.90 -5.33
N LYS A 59 -12.32 5.24 -6.49
CA LYS A 59 -13.43 5.41 -7.44
C LYS A 59 -14.70 4.75 -6.89
N ASN A 60 -15.81 5.49 -6.93
CA ASN A 60 -17.12 4.95 -6.60
C ASN A 60 -17.55 3.91 -7.66
N PRO A 61 -18.16 2.76 -7.28
CA PRO A 61 -18.53 1.70 -8.22
C PRO A 61 -19.55 2.11 -9.29
N THR A 62 -20.27 3.22 -9.10
CA THR A 62 -21.32 3.68 -10.01
C THR A 62 -20.79 4.47 -11.22
N GLY A 63 -19.50 4.79 -11.31
CA GLY A 63 -18.93 5.51 -12.47
C GLY A 63 -19.49 6.92 -12.70
N GLU A 64 -20.43 7.38 -11.89
CA GLU A 64 -20.95 8.73 -11.93
C GLU A 64 -19.88 9.70 -11.44
N HIS A 65 -19.63 10.70 -12.27
CA HIS A 65 -18.86 11.87 -11.90
C HIS A 65 -19.65 12.64 -10.83
N VAL A 66 -19.48 12.25 -9.56
CA VAL A 66 -19.95 13.08 -8.46
C VAL A 66 -19.12 14.35 -8.52
N ARG A 67 -19.73 15.43 -9.03
CA ARG A 67 -19.24 16.81 -8.94
C ARG A 67 -19.31 17.30 -7.48
N ALA A 68 -18.87 16.51 -6.50
CA ALA A 68 -18.75 16.96 -5.12
C ALA A 68 -17.62 17.99 -5.06
N VAL A 69 -17.90 19.17 -4.51
CA VAL A 69 -16.91 20.27 -4.40
C VAL A 69 -15.89 19.98 -3.29
N GLU A 70 -16.22 19.07 -2.38
CA GLU A 70 -15.39 18.68 -1.24
C GLU A 70 -15.16 17.16 -1.22
N PRO A 71 -14.04 16.69 -0.63
CA PRO A 71 -13.78 15.27 -0.44
C PRO A 71 -14.93 14.62 0.33
N ASP A 72 -15.47 13.53 -0.20
CA ASP A 72 -16.48 12.75 0.51
C ASP A 72 -15.84 12.18 1.79
N PRO A 73 -16.31 12.59 2.99
CA PRO A 73 -15.73 12.13 4.24
C PRO A 73 -15.95 10.63 4.46
N GLU A 74 -16.82 9.97 3.69
CA GLU A 74 -17.02 8.51 3.70
C GLU A 74 -16.07 7.75 2.78
N GLN A 75 -15.42 8.43 1.83
CA GLN A 75 -14.32 7.86 1.06
C GLN A 75 -13.08 7.73 1.95
N GLY A 76 -12.29 6.68 1.76
CA GLY A 76 -11.06 6.44 2.52
C GLY A 76 -10.05 7.60 2.40
N MET A 77 -8.95 7.51 3.14
CA MET A 77 -7.90 8.54 3.12
C MET A 77 -6.59 8.01 2.57
N VAL A 78 -5.79 8.92 2.01
CA VAL A 78 -4.40 8.67 1.60
C VAL A 78 -3.46 9.48 2.49
N THR A 79 -2.53 8.81 3.16
CA THR A 79 -1.40 9.46 3.82
C THR A 79 -0.16 9.25 2.97
N VAL A 80 0.37 10.33 2.42
CA VAL A 80 1.60 10.34 1.65
C VAL A 80 2.77 10.42 2.62
N VAL A 81 3.65 9.42 2.59
CA VAL A 81 4.77 9.30 3.53
C VAL A 81 6.09 9.45 2.79
N HIS A 82 6.95 10.35 3.27
CA HIS A 82 8.34 10.44 2.86
C HIS A 82 9.25 10.16 4.05
N VAL A 83 10.27 9.33 3.87
CA VAL A 83 11.26 9.04 4.91
C VAL A 83 12.57 9.72 4.55
N VAL A 84 12.99 10.68 5.38
CA VAL A 84 14.29 11.33 5.29
C VAL A 84 15.31 10.44 5.97
N GLN A 85 16.29 9.98 5.21
CA GLN A 85 17.41 9.25 5.78
C GLN A 85 18.41 10.24 6.37
N PRO A 86 18.67 10.19 7.69
CA PRO A 86 19.77 10.95 8.26
C PRO A 86 21.06 10.51 7.56
N PHE A 87 21.86 11.48 7.16
CA PHE A 87 23.20 11.21 6.62
C PHE A 87 24.08 10.73 7.78
N GLU A 88 24.03 9.43 8.04
CA GLU A 88 24.98 8.80 8.96
C GLU A 88 26.33 8.78 8.26
N LEU A 89 27.19 9.70 8.69
CA LEU A 89 28.59 9.64 8.37
C LEU A 89 29.11 8.36 9.01
N TYR A 90 29.17 7.27 8.23
CA TYR A 90 29.74 6.01 8.67
C TYR A 90 31.18 6.28 9.11
N THR A 91 31.37 6.43 10.41
CA THR A 91 32.68 6.45 11.03
C THR A 91 33.20 5.03 10.98
N PHE A 92 33.99 4.70 9.96
CA PHE A 92 34.78 3.48 10.01
C PHE A 92 35.72 3.60 11.22
N PRO A 93 35.64 2.70 12.23
CA PRO A 93 36.46 2.80 13.44
C PRO A 93 37.96 2.58 13.21
N ALA A 94 38.38 2.42 11.94
CA ALA A 94 39.77 2.18 11.58
C ALA A 94 40.51 3.44 11.07
N GLU A 95 39.84 4.54 10.71
CA GLU A 95 40.47 5.69 10.03
C GLU A 95 39.95 7.04 10.58
N PRO A 96 40.74 7.79 11.40
CA PRO A 96 40.31 9.02 12.08
C PRO A 96 40.08 10.27 11.20
N SER A 97 40.11 10.20 9.87
CA SER A 97 40.47 11.37 9.05
C SER A 97 39.38 11.97 8.16
N MET A 98 38.18 11.39 8.04
CA MET A 98 37.12 11.96 7.20
C MET A 98 35.83 12.24 7.96
N TYR A 99 35.85 13.25 8.83
CA TYR A 99 34.61 13.91 9.24
C TYR A 99 34.14 14.83 8.10
N ALA A 100 32.88 14.70 7.67
CA ALA A 100 32.28 15.72 6.81
C ALA A 100 32.27 17.05 7.59
N SER A 101 32.66 18.14 6.92
CA SER A 101 32.62 19.46 7.55
C SER A 101 31.18 19.83 7.91
N ALA A 102 30.99 20.64 8.96
CA ALA A 102 29.67 21.12 9.34
C ALA A 102 28.94 21.81 8.16
N ALA A 103 29.68 22.51 7.30
CA ALA A 103 29.15 23.12 6.08
C ALA A 103 28.67 22.09 5.04
N MET A 104 29.35 20.94 4.92
CA MET A 104 28.94 19.84 4.05
C MET A 104 27.71 19.12 4.61
N VAL A 105 27.66 18.86 5.92
CA VAL A 105 26.47 18.27 6.56
C VAL A 105 25.25 19.17 6.37
N GLU A 106 25.41 20.48 6.60
CA GLU A 106 24.34 21.45 6.43
C GLU A 106 23.90 21.57 4.96
N SER A 107 24.82 21.52 4.00
CA SER A 107 24.45 21.56 2.58
C SER A 107 23.69 20.33 2.14
N VAL A 108 24.06 19.13 2.61
CA VAL A 108 23.32 17.88 2.37
C VAL A 108 21.93 17.96 3.00
N ARG A 109 21.83 18.41 4.25
CA ARG A 109 20.54 18.58 4.94
C ARG A 109 19.62 19.54 4.18
N LYS A 110 20.15 20.68 3.75
CA LYS A 110 19.40 21.68 2.98
C LYS A 110 18.94 21.12 1.64
N ALA A 111 19.78 20.36 0.95
CA ALA A 111 19.40 19.70 -0.30
C ALA A 111 18.29 18.66 -0.09
N GLN A 112 18.41 17.80 0.93
CA GLN A 112 17.36 16.84 1.30
C GLN A 112 16.03 17.53 1.61
N GLN A 113 16.07 18.62 2.38
CA GLN A 113 14.88 19.41 2.70
C GLN A 113 14.22 19.99 1.44
N GLN A 114 15.00 20.59 0.54
CA GLN A 114 14.48 21.14 -0.71
C GLN A 114 13.88 20.07 -1.62
N ASN A 115 14.50 18.89 -1.69
CA ASN A 115 13.97 17.77 -2.46
C ASN A 115 12.65 17.25 -1.88
N ALA A 116 12.58 17.09 -0.54
CA ALA A 116 11.36 16.68 0.14
C ALA A 116 10.22 17.68 -0.10
N GLU A 117 10.50 18.98 -0.03
CA GLU A 117 9.51 20.03 -0.33
C GLU A 117 8.98 19.95 -1.77
N GLN A 118 9.87 19.75 -2.75
CA GLN A 118 9.47 19.59 -4.16
C GLN A 118 8.63 18.34 -4.37
N LEU A 119 9.02 17.21 -3.76
CA LEU A 119 8.31 15.95 -3.84
C LEU A 119 6.89 16.07 -3.25
N LEU A 120 6.78 16.62 -2.04
CA LEU A 120 5.50 16.81 -1.36
C LEU A 120 4.61 17.81 -2.11
N SER A 121 5.18 18.86 -2.70
CA SER A 121 4.45 19.80 -3.56
C SER A 121 3.81 19.10 -4.77
N ARG A 122 4.56 18.24 -5.46
CA ARG A 122 4.04 17.43 -6.59
C ARG A 122 2.96 16.45 -6.14
N ALA A 123 3.19 15.77 -5.02
CA ALA A 123 2.21 14.83 -4.44
C ALA A 123 0.90 15.54 -4.07
N PHE A 124 1.00 16.73 -3.48
CA PHE A 124 -0.15 17.53 -3.06
C PHE A 124 -0.97 18.03 -4.25
N GLN A 125 -0.32 18.45 -5.34
CA GLN A 125 -1.02 18.82 -6.58
C GLN A 125 -1.85 17.65 -7.11
N LEU A 126 -1.27 16.45 -7.15
CA LEU A 126 -1.94 15.25 -7.62
C LEU A 126 -3.11 14.81 -6.72
N CYS A 127 -2.98 14.96 -5.41
CA CYS A 127 -4.07 14.69 -4.48
C CYS A 127 -5.23 15.68 -4.65
N LYS A 128 -4.93 16.98 -4.83
CA LYS A 128 -5.95 18.02 -5.07
C LYS A 128 -6.81 17.74 -6.31
N GLU A 129 -6.22 17.20 -7.36
CA GLU A 129 -6.95 16.88 -8.61
C GLU A 129 -7.98 15.76 -8.44
N THR A 130 -7.81 14.88 -7.44
CA THR A 130 -8.58 13.63 -7.32
C THR A 130 -9.66 13.66 -6.24
N LYS A 131 -9.80 14.76 -5.49
CA LYS A 131 -10.79 14.95 -4.41
C LYS A 131 -10.77 13.88 -3.31
N VAL A 132 -9.68 13.12 -3.21
CA VAL A 132 -9.45 12.15 -2.14
C VAL A 132 -8.92 12.90 -0.92
N LYS A 133 -9.42 12.59 0.28
CA LYS A 133 -8.85 13.14 1.51
C LYS A 133 -7.39 12.68 1.63
N SER A 134 -6.47 13.63 1.62
CA SER A 134 -5.03 13.35 1.67
C SER A 134 -4.32 14.15 2.75
N GLU A 135 -3.34 13.55 3.39
CA GLU A 135 -2.40 14.22 4.30
C GLU A 135 -0.96 13.79 3.99
N THR A 136 0.01 14.53 4.53
CA THR A 136 1.44 14.25 4.33
C THR A 136 2.11 13.98 5.67
N LEU A 137 3.00 13.01 5.69
CA LEU A 137 3.80 12.64 6.85
C LEU A 137 5.26 12.53 6.45
N ILE A 138 6.14 13.19 7.19
CA ILE A 138 7.59 13.07 7.05
C ILE A 138 8.09 12.27 8.24
N LEU A 139 8.82 11.21 7.96
CA LEU A 139 9.50 10.37 8.96
C LEU A 139 11.01 10.56 8.81
N GLU A 140 11.75 10.31 9.87
CA GLU A 140 13.22 10.31 9.86
C GLU A 140 13.73 8.94 10.28
N GLY A 141 14.72 8.40 9.55
CA GLY A 141 15.33 7.11 9.88
C GLY A 141 15.49 6.18 8.67
N ASN A 142 15.59 4.88 8.92
CA ASN A 142 15.68 3.87 7.87
C ASN A 142 14.31 3.66 7.19
N PRO A 143 14.16 3.87 5.86
CA PRO A 143 12.87 3.78 5.19
C PRO A 143 12.22 2.40 5.31
N LYS A 144 13.01 1.33 5.39
CA LYS A 144 12.49 -0.04 5.53
C LYS A 144 11.73 -0.21 6.84
N GLU A 145 12.31 0.27 7.93
CA GLU A 145 11.79 0.15 9.29
C GLU A 145 10.69 1.17 9.53
N MET A 146 10.93 2.44 9.22
CA MET A 146 10.00 3.54 9.46
C MET A 146 8.66 3.33 8.75
N LEU A 147 8.66 2.80 7.52
CA LEU A 147 7.41 2.49 6.82
C LEU A 147 6.63 1.37 7.51
N CYS A 148 7.28 0.27 7.92
CA CYS A 148 6.59 -0.84 8.58
C CYS A 148 6.07 -0.44 9.97
N GLN A 149 6.86 0.34 10.72
CA GLN A 149 6.46 0.89 12.02
C GLN A 149 5.26 1.83 11.88
N ALA A 150 5.29 2.75 10.91
CA ALA A 150 4.19 3.65 10.62
C ALA A 150 2.89 2.91 10.27
N VAL A 151 2.98 1.84 9.47
CA VAL A 151 1.82 0.96 9.18
C VAL A 151 1.17 0.46 10.46
N GLU A 152 1.97 -0.05 11.38
CA GLU A 152 1.50 -0.67 12.62
C GLU A 152 0.94 0.37 13.59
N GLU A 153 1.70 1.43 13.88
CA GLU A 153 1.37 2.46 14.87
C GLU A 153 0.15 3.29 14.47
N MET A 154 0.02 3.63 13.17
CA MET A 154 -1.10 4.42 12.67
C MET A 154 -2.24 3.57 12.11
N HIS A 155 -2.14 2.24 12.20
CA HIS A 155 -3.16 1.29 11.75
C HIS A 155 -3.62 1.52 10.30
N PHE A 156 -2.66 1.55 9.38
CA PHE A 156 -2.97 1.61 7.96
C PHE A 156 -3.54 0.27 7.46
N ASP A 157 -4.52 0.35 6.57
CA ASP A 157 -5.18 -0.82 5.98
C ASP A 157 -4.45 -1.34 4.73
N LEU A 158 -3.66 -0.49 4.09
CA LEU A 158 -2.91 -0.80 2.87
C LEU A 158 -1.65 0.07 2.81
N LEU A 159 -0.50 -0.56 2.55
CA LEU A 159 0.73 0.11 2.17
C LEU A 159 0.90 0.06 0.66
N VAL A 160 1.11 1.20 0.02
CA VAL A 160 1.44 1.30 -1.41
C VAL A 160 2.85 1.81 -1.58
N VAL A 161 3.64 1.08 -2.38
CA VAL A 161 5.01 1.44 -2.71
C VAL A 161 5.25 1.33 -4.21
N GLY A 162 6.23 2.07 -4.72
CA GLY A 162 6.77 1.84 -6.05
C GLY A 162 7.50 0.50 -6.15
N SER A 163 7.45 -0.15 -7.31
CA SER A 163 8.23 -1.38 -7.57
C SER A 163 9.74 -1.16 -7.47
N ARG A 164 10.20 0.07 -7.68
CA ARG A 164 11.60 0.51 -7.63
C ARG A 164 11.66 1.91 -7.02
N GLY A 165 12.86 2.29 -6.56
CA GLY A 165 13.16 3.63 -6.07
C GLY A 165 14.45 4.18 -6.65
N LEU A 166 15.05 5.13 -5.95
CA LEU A 166 16.33 5.76 -6.29
C LEU A 166 17.47 4.73 -6.36
N GLY A 167 18.15 4.63 -7.51
CA GLY A 167 19.34 3.76 -7.68
C GLY A 167 19.07 2.30 -8.08
N ALA A 168 17.88 1.94 -8.55
CA ALA A 168 17.52 0.55 -8.78
C ALA A 168 18.39 -0.20 -9.82
N ILE A 169 18.93 -1.34 -9.41
CA ILE A 169 19.74 -2.27 -10.24
C ILE A 169 18.86 -2.89 -11.33
N LYS A 170 19.15 -2.69 -12.62
CA LYS A 170 18.30 -3.12 -13.75
C LYS A 170 17.85 -4.60 -13.75
N ARG A 171 18.58 -5.51 -13.08
CA ARG A 171 18.27 -6.94 -13.02
C ARG A 171 17.33 -7.35 -11.87
N ALA A 172 17.18 -6.54 -10.82
CA ALA A 172 16.29 -6.88 -9.71
C ALA A 172 14.82 -6.74 -10.12
N LEU A 173 13.94 -7.60 -9.64
CA LEU A 173 12.49 -7.48 -9.88
C LEU A 173 11.85 -6.37 -9.03
N LEU A 174 12.24 -6.31 -7.75
CA LEU A 174 11.83 -5.30 -6.77
C LEU A 174 13.01 -4.46 -6.27
N GLY A 175 12.73 -3.25 -5.80
CA GLY A 175 13.66 -2.43 -5.05
C GLY A 175 13.83 -2.92 -3.61
N SER A 176 14.89 -2.47 -2.93
CA SER A 176 15.21 -2.92 -1.57
C SER A 176 14.12 -2.58 -0.54
N ILE A 177 13.44 -1.44 -0.68
CA ILE A 177 12.35 -1.01 0.21
C ILE A 177 11.09 -1.82 -0.07
N SER A 178 10.68 -1.95 -1.34
CA SER A 178 9.46 -2.67 -1.69
C SER A 178 9.56 -4.16 -1.37
N ASP A 179 10.72 -4.77 -1.59
CA ASP A 179 11.01 -6.14 -1.17
C ASP A 179 10.97 -6.30 0.36
N PHE A 180 11.59 -5.39 1.11
CA PHE A 180 11.55 -5.44 2.58
C PHE A 180 10.12 -5.32 3.11
N CYS A 181 9.37 -4.31 2.66
CA CYS A 181 8.00 -4.08 3.11
C CYS A 181 7.07 -5.25 2.75
N ALA A 182 7.30 -5.94 1.63
CA ALA A 182 6.52 -7.12 1.26
C ALA A 182 6.66 -8.28 2.24
N HIS A 183 7.80 -8.40 2.90
CA HIS A 183 8.06 -9.44 3.89
C HIS A 183 7.69 -9.03 5.33
N HIS A 184 7.67 -7.73 5.64
CA HIS A 184 7.61 -7.24 7.03
C HIS A 184 6.39 -6.37 7.36
N SER A 185 5.66 -5.83 6.38
CA SER A 185 4.48 -4.99 6.63
C SER A 185 3.38 -5.78 7.35
N ARG A 186 2.77 -5.16 8.36
CA ARG A 186 1.63 -5.74 9.12
C ARG A 186 0.28 -5.58 8.41
N CYS A 187 0.24 -4.81 7.32
CA CYS A 187 -0.94 -4.69 6.46
C CYS A 187 -0.63 -5.19 5.05
N PRO A 188 -1.66 -5.51 4.24
CA PRO A 188 -1.48 -5.77 2.82
C PRO A 188 -0.61 -4.72 2.15
N ILE A 189 0.24 -5.15 1.23
CA ILE A 189 1.06 -4.27 0.41
C ILE A 189 0.60 -4.31 -1.04
N LEU A 190 0.60 -3.15 -1.68
CA LEU A 190 0.46 -3.01 -3.12
C LEU A 190 1.75 -2.43 -3.68
N ILE A 191 2.39 -3.20 -4.55
CA ILE A 191 3.60 -2.78 -5.26
C ILE A 191 3.19 -2.34 -6.66
N VAL A 192 3.33 -1.05 -6.95
CA VAL A 192 2.94 -0.48 -8.24
C VAL A 192 4.14 -0.40 -9.17
N LYS A 193 4.02 -1.05 -10.32
CA LYS A 193 4.99 -0.96 -11.42
C LYS A 193 4.41 -0.12 -12.56
N PRO A 194 5.13 0.90 -13.07
CA PRO A 194 4.69 1.62 -14.25
C PRO A 194 4.68 0.70 -15.48
N PRO A 195 3.79 0.94 -16.46
CA PRO A 195 3.78 0.18 -17.70
C PRO A 195 5.13 0.29 -18.39
N HIS A 196 5.55 -0.80 -19.05
CA HIS A 196 6.71 -0.75 -19.92
C HIS A 196 6.47 0.26 -21.04
N LYS A 197 7.46 1.10 -21.32
CA LYS A 197 7.49 1.88 -22.56
C LYS A 197 7.76 0.96 -23.75
#